data_AF-A0A518GRP4-F1
#
_entry.id   AF-A0A518GRP4-F1
#
_cell.length_a   1.000
_cell.length_b   1.000
_cell.length_c   1.000
_cell.angle_alpha   90.00
_cell.angle_beta   90.00
_cell.angle_gamma   90.00
#
_symmetry.space_group_name_H-M   'P 1'
#
loop_
_entity.id
_entity.type
_entity.pdbx_description
1 polymer ?
#
loop_
_entity_poly.entity_id
_entity_poly.type
_entity_poly.pdbx_seq_one_letter_code
_entity_poly.pdbx_strand_id
1 'polypeptide(L)' 'MRHRLRLYTGDDSECLAQDNRVPVRLSEIRRALADASRFNRAWLNDFEDEEVAISPDLYDVLSAYLHMRPGA' A
#
# COMPACT_ATOMS: atom_id res chain seq x y z
N MET A 1 -35.54 -17.31 -41.12
CA MET A 1 -34.41 -16.47 -40.64
C MET A 1 -34.22 -16.73 -39.14
N ARG A 2 -33.23 -17.52 -38.72
CA ARG A 2 -32.98 -17.80 -37.28
C ARG A 2 -31.96 -16.79 -36.77
N HIS A 3 -32.40 -15.82 -35.97
CA HIS A 3 -31.50 -14.87 -35.33
C HIS A 3 -30.76 -15.59 -34.19
N ARG A 4 -29.45 -15.75 -34.32
CA ARG A 4 -28.59 -16.33 -33.28
C ARG A 4 -27.97 -15.18 -32.47
N LEU A 5 -28.50 -14.98 -31.27
CA LEU A 5 -27.93 -14.04 -30.31
C LEU A 5 -26.54 -14.54 -29.89
N ARG A 6 -25.52 -13.70 -30.06
CA ARG A 6 -24.19 -13.94 -29.48
C ARG A 6 -24.23 -13.44 -28.04
N LEU A 7 -24.14 -14.35 -27.09
CA LEU A 7 -23.86 -14.01 -25.70
C LEU A 7 -22.43 -13.47 -25.65
N TYR A 8 -22.31 -12.17 -25.39
CA TYR A 8 -21.05 -11.60 -24.93
C TYR A 8 -20.95 -11.95 -23.45
N THR A 9 -20.31 -13.08 -23.13
CA THR A 9 -19.68 -13.24 -21.83
C THR A 9 -18.61 -12.16 -21.84
N GLY A 10 -18.88 -11.06 -21.13
CA GLY A 10 -17.88 -10.02 -20.92
C GLY A 10 -16.58 -10.70 -20.56
N ASP A 11 -15.49 -10.27 -21.17
CA ASP A 11 -14.17 -10.75 -20.79
C ASP A 11 -14.18 -10.86 -19.27
N ASP A 12 -13.81 -12.03 -18.74
CA ASP A 12 -13.24 -12.16 -17.41
C ASP A 12 -11.92 -11.37 -17.40
N SER A 13 -11.96 -10.10 -17.83
CA SER A 13 -11.10 -9.04 -17.37
C SER A 13 -11.44 -8.97 -15.91
N GLU A 14 -10.76 -9.86 -15.20
CA GLU A 14 -10.54 -9.85 -13.78
C GLU A 14 -10.80 -8.42 -13.32
N CYS A 15 -11.83 -8.23 -12.51
CA CYS A 15 -11.94 -7.06 -11.68
C CYS A 15 -10.76 -7.12 -10.69
N LEU A 16 -9.53 -7.05 -11.22
CA LEU A 16 -8.38 -6.52 -10.54
C LEU A 16 -8.86 -5.12 -10.21
N ALA A 17 -9.43 -4.98 -9.00
CA ALA A 17 -9.57 -3.71 -8.36
C ALA A 17 -8.25 -3.01 -8.64
N GLN A 18 -8.27 -2.02 -9.54
CA GLN A 18 -7.06 -1.30 -9.91
C GLN A 18 -6.50 -0.86 -8.58
N ASP A 19 -5.38 -1.47 -8.20
CA ASP A 19 -4.75 -1.21 -6.91
C ASP A 19 -4.41 0.27 -6.98
N ASN A 20 -5.29 1.12 -6.43
CA ASN A 20 -5.26 2.57 -6.58
C ASN A 20 -4.15 3.15 -5.68
N ARG A 21 -3.07 2.37 -5.53
CA ARG A 21 -1.87 2.69 -4.80
C ARG A 21 -1.03 3.53 -5.73
N VAL A 22 -0.78 4.76 -5.31
CA VAL A 22 0.17 5.63 -5.97
C VAL A 22 1.57 5.12 -5.61
N PRO A 23 2.40 4.68 -6.57
CA PRO A 23 3.76 4.28 -6.27
C PRO A 23 4.56 5.53 -5.87
N VAL A 24 5.05 5.56 -4.64
CA VAL A 24 5.86 6.68 -4.13
C VAL A 24 7.20 6.16 -3.65
N ARG A 25 8.27 6.92 -3.94
CA ARG A 25 9.62 6.57 -3.45
C ARG A 25 9.71 6.83 -1.95
N LEU A 26 10.33 5.91 -1.21
CA LEU A 26 10.59 6.09 0.22
C LEU A 26 11.28 7.44 0.52
N SER A 27 12.19 7.89 -0.34
CA SER A 27 12.87 9.19 -0.20
C SER A 27 11.93 10.39 -0.17
N GLU A 28 10.80 10.30 -0.89
CA GLU A 28 9.80 11.38 -0.98
C GLU A 28 8.93 11.43 0.27
N ILE A 29 8.52 10.28 0.81
CA ILE A 29 7.68 10.20 2.02
C ILE A 29 8.45 10.26 3.33
N ARG A 30 9.74 9.86 3.35
CA ARG A 30 10.54 9.80 4.58
C ARG A 30 10.52 11.11 5.36
N ARG A 31 10.62 12.25 4.66
CA ARG A 31 10.61 13.57 5.30
C ARG A 31 9.24 13.89 5.90
N ALA A 32 8.16 13.56 5.19
CA ALA A 32 6.80 13.79 5.67
C ALA A 32 6.49 12.95 6.91
N LEU A 33 6.84 11.66 6.89
CA LEU A 33 6.67 10.75 8.04
C LEU A 33 7.51 11.20 9.25
N ALA A 34 8.76 11.61 9.03
CA ALA A 34 9.62 12.11 10.11
C ALA A 34 9.10 13.42 10.73
N ASP A 35 8.59 14.33 9.91
CA ASP A 35 7.94 15.57 10.38
C ASP A 35 6.69 15.25 11.18
N ALA A 36 5.84 14.37 10.64
CA ALA A 36 4.59 13.98 11.27
C ALA A 36 4.79 13.32 12.63
N SER A 37 5.76 12.41 12.73
CA SER A 37 6.15 11.78 14.00
C SER A 37 6.72 12.81 14.98
N ARG A 38 7.62 13.70 14.52
CA ARG A 38 8.25 14.72 15.39
C ARG A 38 7.25 15.72 15.95
N PHE A 39 6.27 16.13 15.15
CA PHE A 39 5.28 17.15 15.51
C PHE A 39 3.92 16.58 15.91
N ASN A 40 3.82 15.26 16.11
CA ASN A 40 2.60 14.56 16.48
C ASN A 40 1.39 14.97 15.61
N ARG A 41 1.58 14.96 14.29
CA ARG A 41 0.52 15.35 13.34
C ARG A 41 -0.61 14.32 13.39
N ALA A 42 -1.84 14.78 13.57
CA ALA A 42 -3.03 13.92 13.71
C ALA A 42 -3.18 12.93 12.54
N TRP A 43 -2.91 13.37 11.31
CA TRP A 43 -3.05 12.53 10.13
C TRP A 43 -2.22 11.24 10.20
N LEU A 44 -1.06 11.22 10.89
CA LEU A 44 -0.24 10.00 10.96
C LEU A 44 -0.96 8.88 11.72
N ASN A 45 -1.72 9.23 12.75
CA ASN A 45 -2.53 8.28 13.51
C ASN A 45 -3.75 7.83 12.70
N ASP A 46 -4.29 8.70 11.85
CA ASP A 46 -5.43 8.37 10.99
C ASP A 46 -5.11 7.22 10.01
N PHE A 47 -3.83 6.95 9.72
CA PHE A 47 -3.36 5.87 8.83
C PHE A 47 -2.68 4.70 9.58
N GLU A 48 -2.78 4.61 10.91
CA GLU A 48 -2.06 3.58 11.68
C GLU A 48 -2.51 2.14 11.35
N ASP A 49 -3.79 1.96 11.02
CA ASP A 49 -4.38 0.66 10.68
C ASP A 49 -4.26 0.30 9.18
N GLU A 50 -3.67 1.17 8.34
CA GLU A 50 -3.58 0.94 6.90
C GLU A 50 -2.38 0.06 6.49
N GLU A 51 -2.62 -0.90 5.59
CA GLU A 51 -1.58 -1.78 5.07
C GLU A 51 -0.77 -1.12 3.94
N VAL A 52 0.51 -0.85 4.20
CA VAL A 52 1.46 -0.35 3.21
C VAL A 52 2.21 -1.51 2.54
N ALA A 53 2.14 -1.59 1.21
CA ALA A 53 2.94 -2.52 0.44
C ALA A 53 4.38 -2.02 0.31
N ILE A 54 5.34 -2.82 0.76
CA ILE A 54 6.78 -2.56 0.64
C ILE A 54 7.49 -3.74 -0.02
N SER A 55 8.69 -3.52 -0.55
CA SER A 55 9.48 -4.62 -1.10
C SER A 55 9.93 -5.59 0.01
N PRO A 56 10.11 -6.88 -0.29
CA PRO A 56 10.60 -7.87 0.67
C PRO A 56 11.91 -7.44 1.35
N ASP A 57 12.87 -6.93 0.57
CA ASP A 57 14.16 -6.47 1.10
C ASP A 57 14.00 -5.35 2.14
N LEU A 58 13.06 -4.42 1.93
CA LEU A 58 12.82 -3.33 2.89
C LEU A 58 12.10 -3.85 4.13
N TYR A 59 11.16 -4.78 3.96
CA TYR A 59 10.48 -5.44 5.07
C TYR A 59 11.47 -6.16 5.99
N ASP A 60 12.42 -6.89 5.42
CA ASP A 60 13.44 -7.62 6.20
C ASP A 60 14.32 -6.68 7.02
N VAL A 61 14.76 -5.56 6.42
CA VAL A 61 15.56 -4.54 7.11
C VAL A 61 14.77 -3.88 8.24
N LEU A 62 13.52 -3.50 8.00
CA LEU A 62 12.66 -2.89 9.02
C LEU A 62 12.33 -3.86 10.14
N SER A 63 12.04 -5.11 9.80
CA SER A 63 11.79 -6.18 10.77
C SER A 63 13.01 -6.38 11.65
N ALA A 64 14.20 -6.54 11.07
CA ALA A 64 15.44 -6.67 11.84
C ALA A 64 15.66 -5.46 12.77
N TYR A 65 15.46 -4.24 12.26
CA TYR A 65 15.60 -3.01 13.05
C TYR A 65 14.62 -2.94 14.23
N LEU A 66 13.36 -3.33 14.03
CA LEU A 66 12.34 -3.33 15.09
C LEU A 66 12.59 -4.41 16.14
N HIS A 67 12.98 -5.62 15.74
CA HIS A 67 13.33 -6.70 16.67
C HIS A 67 14.61 -6.39 17.46
N MET A 68 15.49 -5.57 16.89
CA MET A 68 16.71 -5.08 17.55
C MET A 68 16.46 -3.96 18.57
N ARG A 69 15.24 -3.44 18.74
CA ARG A 69 14.91 -2.56 19.88
C ARG A 69 14.48 -3.44 21.06
N PRO A 70 15.34 -3.73 22.05
CA PRO A 70 14.84 -4.19 23.35
C PRO A 70 14.03 -3.02 23.92
N GLY A 71 12.89 -3.31 24.55
CA GLY A 71 11.91 -2.33 25.00
C GLY A 71 12.51 -1.01 25.52
N ALA A 72 12.01 0.09 24.99
CA ALA A 72 12.07 1.38 25.65
C ALA A 72 11.11 1.38 26.85
#